data_AF-A0A1Q6YB48-F1
#
_entry.id   AF-A0A1Q6YB48-F1
#
_cell.length_a   1.000
_cell.length_b   1.000
_cell.length_c   1.000
_cell.angle_alpha   90.00
_cell.angle_beta   90.00
_cell.angle_gamma   90.00
#
_symmetry.space_group_name_H-M   'P 1'
#
loop_
_entity.id
_entity.type
_entity.pdbx_description
1 polymer ?
#
loop_
_entity_poly.entity_id
_entity_poly.type
_entity_poly.pdbx_seq_one_letter_code
_entity_poly.pdbx_strand_id
1 'polypeptide(L)'
;MPIGTQQRERKKKNMALAPVRKESATAASEMTTDAPEPVAAQNPQPDSSENLYLIGRPTLKQFLRFVKDNAIHPPSSGALVEEWHAANKIVRELEKEEAGLADNPSLTPVDPEDSLLLEFLQVPLVRHSFNTVPTEVAYVDLDRMVVYQHHIDLTHVEQLKRKLGPSPSEEEVFSACLPCAPSLPPVKWTRSHRDTFVFMSPSDDMRFLGAMPMEAENIKDYPPPGNLAGVIGLAVGFGSNFLNAIYTENRLILNNGSHRAYALRDLGVTRVPCIVQHISSRDELNVLACTAVTDSPNFFLQEPRPMMLKDYFDPRLRKVMSVHRRLRQVTVKFDVDITFAPAL
;
A
#
# COMPACT_ATOMS: atom_id res chain seq x y z
N MET A 1 -55.25 -32.05 46.02
CA MET A 1 -55.29 -32.20 47.49
C MET A 1 -55.56 -33.68 47.80
N PRO A 2 -55.02 -34.32 48.85
CA PRO A 2 -54.19 -33.85 50.00
C PRO A 2 -52.70 -34.33 49.88
N ILE A 3 -51.66 -33.74 50.49
CA ILE A 3 -51.24 -33.45 51.90
C ILE A 3 -50.60 -34.63 52.65
N GLY A 4 -49.39 -34.38 53.19
CA GLY A 4 -48.70 -35.13 54.26
C GLY A 4 -47.27 -35.52 53.87
N THR A 5 -46.17 -34.79 54.12
CA THR A 5 -45.63 -34.13 55.33
C THR A 5 -45.20 -35.09 56.44
N GLN A 6 -43.88 -35.24 56.66
CA GLN A 6 -43.15 -35.13 57.96
C GLN A 6 -41.70 -35.63 57.79
N GLN A 7 -40.69 -34.75 57.89
CA GLN A 7 -39.97 -34.35 59.11
C GLN A 7 -38.96 -35.41 59.60
N ARG A 8 -37.66 -35.14 59.43
CA ARG A 8 -36.73 -34.51 60.41
C ARG A 8 -36.26 -35.48 61.49
N GLU A 9 -34.97 -35.82 61.43
CA GLU A 9 -34.15 -35.90 62.64
C GLU A 9 -32.76 -35.27 62.42
N ARG A 10 -32.36 -34.48 63.41
CA ARG A 10 -31.10 -33.73 63.56
C ARG A 10 -30.30 -34.41 64.68
N LYS A 11 -28.98 -34.57 64.53
CA LYS A 11 -27.91 -34.05 65.41
C LYS A 11 -26.55 -34.67 65.05
N LYS A 12 -25.57 -33.84 64.67
CA LYS A 12 -24.37 -33.40 65.47
C LYS A 12 -23.50 -34.60 65.88
N LYS A 13 -22.20 -34.69 65.56
CA LYS A 13 -21.11 -33.73 65.84
C LYS A 13 -19.79 -34.33 65.29
N ASN A 14 -18.76 -33.47 65.16
CA ASN A 14 -17.30 -33.69 64.99
C ASN A 14 -16.78 -33.02 63.70
N MET A 15 -16.38 -31.73 63.72
CA MET A 15 -15.12 -31.18 64.24
C MET A 15 -13.87 -31.98 63.84
N ALA A 16 -13.17 -31.51 62.80
CA ALA A 16 -11.72 -31.26 62.82
C ALA A 16 -11.23 -30.60 61.51
N LEU A 17 -10.69 -29.38 61.67
CA LEU A 17 -9.51 -28.81 61.03
C LEU A 17 -9.44 -28.66 59.49
N ALA A 18 -9.63 -27.41 59.05
CA ALA A 18 -9.14 -26.88 57.78
C ALA A 18 -7.69 -26.37 57.93
N PRO A 19 -6.85 -26.40 56.86
CA PRO A 19 -5.69 -25.55 56.77
C PRO A 19 -6.04 -24.21 56.11
N VAL A 20 -5.67 -23.14 56.81
CA VAL A 20 -5.66 -21.74 56.39
C VAL A 20 -4.75 -21.56 55.16
N ARG A 21 -5.32 -21.10 54.05
CA ARG A 21 -4.56 -20.68 52.86
C ARG A 21 -4.15 -19.22 53.06
N LYS A 22 -2.85 -18.98 53.20
CA LYS A 22 -2.25 -17.64 53.30
C LYS A 22 -2.56 -16.85 52.03
N GLU A 23 -3.21 -15.71 52.21
CA GLU A 23 -3.22 -14.61 51.25
C GLU A 23 -1.80 -14.04 51.18
N SER A 24 -1.14 -14.26 50.04
CA SER A 24 0.09 -13.56 49.69
C SER A 24 -0.31 -12.32 48.91
N ALA A 25 -0.27 -11.17 49.59
CA ALA A 25 -0.27 -9.87 48.94
C ALA A 25 1.03 -9.74 48.13
N THR A 26 0.91 -9.80 46.79
CA THR A 26 2.02 -9.48 45.89
C THR A 26 1.90 -8.02 45.47
N ALA A 27 2.97 -7.28 45.75
CA ALA A 27 3.11 -5.86 45.56
C ALA A 27 2.75 -5.40 44.14
N ALA A 28 2.01 -4.29 44.09
CA ALA A 28 1.93 -3.44 42.92
C ALA A 28 3.34 -2.87 42.66
N SER A 29 4.05 -3.44 41.69
CA SER A 29 5.24 -2.82 41.13
C SER A 29 4.76 -1.73 40.18
N GLU A 30 5.09 -0.49 40.52
CA GLU A 30 4.96 0.68 39.65
C GLU A 30 5.64 0.37 38.31
N MET A 31 4.85 0.21 37.25
CA MET A 31 5.35 0.28 35.89
C MET A 31 5.68 1.74 35.62
N THR A 32 6.97 2.07 35.71
CA THR A 32 7.53 3.25 35.07
C THR A 32 7.25 3.13 33.58
N THR A 33 6.25 3.88 33.12
CA THR A 33 5.98 4.11 31.71
C THR A 33 7.13 4.92 31.13
N ASP A 34 8.12 4.23 30.57
CA ASP A 34 9.08 4.88 29.68
C ASP A 34 8.31 5.25 28.41
N ALA A 35 7.94 6.52 28.33
CA ALA A 35 7.30 7.08 27.15
C ALA A 35 8.29 6.98 25.99
N PRO A 36 7.88 6.46 24.82
CA PRO A 36 8.76 6.47 23.66
C PRO A 36 9.12 7.93 23.32
N GLU A 37 10.42 8.17 23.10
CA GLU A 37 10.97 9.47 22.74
C GLU A 37 10.13 10.13 21.63
N PRO A 38 9.89 11.45 21.70
CA PRO A 38 9.08 12.15 20.73
C PRO A 38 9.79 12.13 19.38
N VAL A 39 9.26 11.33 18.45
CA VAL A 39 9.59 11.40 17.03
C VAL A 39 9.49 12.86 16.61
N ALA A 40 10.61 13.44 16.18
CA ALA A 40 10.74 14.84 15.82
C ALA A 40 9.51 15.31 15.02
N ALA A 41 8.81 16.30 15.57
CA ALA A 41 7.63 16.88 14.95
C ALA A 41 8.03 17.47 13.59
N GLN A 42 7.63 16.81 12.51
CA GLN A 42 7.70 17.41 11.18
C GLN A 42 6.86 18.70 11.19
N ASN A 43 7.38 19.76 10.57
CA ASN A 43 6.70 21.04 10.41
C ASN A 43 5.24 20.84 9.99
N PRO A 44 4.28 21.67 10.48
CA PRO A 44 2.89 21.60 10.07
C PRO A 44 2.84 21.74 8.54
N GLN A 45 2.57 20.62 7.90
CA GLN A 45 2.35 20.52 6.47
C GLN A 45 0.99 21.16 6.16
N PRO A 46 0.84 21.86 5.03
CA PRO A 46 -0.42 22.51 4.67
C PRO A 46 -1.60 21.52 4.63
N ASP A 47 -2.79 22.00 4.97
CA ASP A 47 -4.05 21.21 5.02
C ASP A 47 -4.54 20.77 3.62
N SER A 48 -3.95 21.33 2.57
CA SER A 48 -4.26 21.04 1.17
C SER A 48 -3.06 20.42 0.45
N SER A 49 -3.33 19.43 -0.39
CA SER A 49 -2.38 18.90 -1.38
C SER A 49 -2.83 19.28 -2.79
N GLU A 50 -1.90 19.31 -3.74
CA GLU A 50 -2.23 19.41 -5.16
C GLU A 50 -2.29 18.01 -5.77
N ASN A 51 -3.37 17.72 -6.48
CA ASN A 51 -3.53 16.46 -7.21
C ASN A 51 -3.81 16.73 -8.68
N LEU A 52 -3.17 15.93 -9.52
CA LEU A 52 -3.47 15.79 -10.93
C LEU A 52 -4.43 14.63 -11.11
N TYR A 53 -5.42 14.76 -11.99
CA TYR A 53 -6.32 13.68 -12.41
C TYR A 53 -6.40 13.60 -13.94
N LEU A 54 -6.20 12.42 -14.53
CA LEU A 54 -6.39 12.15 -15.96
C LEU A 54 -7.87 12.20 -16.32
N ILE A 55 -8.22 12.93 -17.36
CA ILE A 55 -9.59 13.10 -17.83
C ILE A 55 -9.75 12.59 -19.27
N GLY A 56 -11.00 12.46 -19.72
CA GLY A 56 -11.32 11.98 -21.06
C GLY A 56 -11.32 10.45 -21.23
N ARG A 57 -10.44 9.71 -20.56
CA ARG A 57 -10.46 8.22 -20.55
C ARG A 57 -11.24 7.63 -19.37
N PRO A 58 -10.95 8.00 -18.10
CA PRO A 58 -11.81 7.60 -16.99
C PRO A 58 -13.25 8.03 -17.28
N THR A 59 -14.22 7.23 -16.89
CA THR A 59 -15.63 7.54 -17.14
C THR A 59 -15.99 8.89 -16.52
N LEU A 60 -16.93 9.62 -17.15
CA LEU A 60 -17.43 10.89 -16.61
C LEU A 60 -17.88 10.74 -15.15
N LYS A 61 -18.52 9.61 -14.81
CA LYS A 61 -18.93 9.28 -13.44
C LYS A 61 -17.75 9.19 -12.48
N GLN A 62 -16.65 8.53 -12.86
CA GLN A 62 -15.45 8.44 -12.03
C GLN A 62 -14.82 9.82 -11.82
N PHE A 63 -14.72 10.63 -12.88
CA PHE A 63 -14.18 11.98 -12.78
C PHE A 63 -15.01 12.88 -11.86
N LEU A 64 -16.32 12.97 -12.10
CA LEU A 64 -17.23 13.79 -11.27
C LEU A 64 -17.21 13.34 -9.80
N ARG A 65 -17.18 12.03 -9.55
CA ARG A 65 -17.06 11.48 -8.20
C ARG A 65 -15.74 11.88 -7.55
N PHE A 66 -14.61 11.73 -8.25
CA PHE A 66 -13.31 12.11 -7.71
C PHE A 66 -13.26 13.59 -7.32
N VAL A 67 -13.73 14.49 -8.19
CA VAL A 67 -13.75 15.93 -7.90
C VAL A 67 -14.64 16.22 -6.69
N LYS A 68 -15.85 15.65 -6.66
CA LYS A 68 -16.78 15.82 -5.54
C LYS A 68 -16.20 15.36 -4.21
N ASP A 69 -15.53 14.21 -4.20
CA ASP A 69 -15.06 13.57 -2.98
C ASP A 69 -13.77 14.23 -2.45
N ASN A 70 -12.96 14.87 -3.30
CA ASN A 70 -11.60 15.28 -2.94
C ASN A 70 -11.33 16.79 -3.04
N ALA A 71 -11.91 17.50 -4.01
CA ALA A 71 -11.57 18.90 -4.26
C ALA A 71 -12.03 19.83 -3.12
N ILE A 72 -11.21 20.83 -2.78
CA ILE A 72 -11.54 21.85 -1.77
C ILE A 72 -12.62 22.81 -2.30
N HIS A 73 -12.50 23.20 -3.57
CA HIS A 73 -13.43 24.08 -4.26
C HIS A 73 -13.81 23.47 -5.61
N PRO A 74 -14.73 22.49 -5.64
CA PRO A 74 -15.10 21.82 -6.88
C PRO A 74 -15.78 22.81 -7.84
N PRO A 75 -15.38 22.86 -9.13
CA PRO A 75 -16.12 23.59 -10.16
C PRO A 75 -17.55 23.07 -10.31
N SER A 76 -18.40 23.85 -11.00
CA SER A 76 -19.76 23.39 -11.31
C SER A 76 -19.74 22.10 -12.14
N SER A 77 -20.75 21.25 -11.96
CA SER A 77 -20.84 19.99 -12.72
C SER A 77 -20.89 20.23 -14.24
N GLY A 78 -21.52 21.32 -14.70
CA GLY A 78 -21.56 21.69 -16.12
C GLY A 78 -20.15 21.92 -16.69
N ALA A 79 -19.35 22.73 -15.99
CA ALA A 79 -17.96 22.99 -16.40
C ALA A 79 -17.11 21.70 -16.42
N LEU A 80 -17.28 20.82 -15.44
CA LEU A 80 -16.56 19.53 -15.40
C LEU A 80 -16.97 18.60 -16.55
N VAL A 81 -18.26 18.59 -16.93
CA VAL A 81 -18.75 17.80 -18.06
C VAL A 81 -18.15 18.32 -19.37
N GLU A 82 -18.10 19.64 -19.57
CA GLU A 82 -17.48 20.26 -20.74
C GLU A 82 -15.98 19.96 -20.84
N GLU A 83 -15.23 20.12 -19.74
CA GLU A 83 -13.81 19.76 -19.67
C GLU A 83 -13.58 18.27 -20.02
N TRP A 84 -14.43 17.38 -19.48
CA TRP A 84 -14.33 15.95 -19.77
C TRP A 84 -14.61 15.63 -21.24
N HIS A 85 -15.62 16.26 -21.85
CA HIS A 85 -15.92 16.06 -23.27
C HIS A 85 -14.80 16.57 -24.17
N ALA A 86 -14.19 17.71 -23.84
CA ALA A 86 -13.04 18.23 -24.57
C ALA A 86 -11.86 17.24 -24.52
N ALA A 87 -11.52 16.74 -23.32
CA ALA A 87 -10.47 15.73 -23.17
C ALA A 87 -10.81 14.41 -23.87
N ASN A 88 -12.06 13.94 -23.78
CA ASN A 88 -12.49 12.71 -24.45
C ASN A 88 -12.37 12.82 -25.98
N LYS A 89 -12.64 13.99 -26.56
CA LYS A 89 -12.41 14.22 -27.99
C LYS A 89 -10.94 14.05 -28.36
N ILE A 90 -10.02 14.66 -27.59
CA ILE A 90 -8.57 14.51 -27.80
C ILE A 90 -8.15 13.04 -27.66
N VAL A 91 -8.68 12.33 -26.66
CA VAL A 91 -8.46 10.89 -26.49
C VAL A 91 -8.85 10.10 -27.74
N ARG A 92 -10.01 10.38 -28.35
CA ARG A 92 -10.46 9.70 -29.58
C ARG A 92 -9.59 10.01 -30.80
N GLU A 93 -8.98 11.19 -30.85
CA GLU A 93 -8.01 11.56 -31.88
C GLU A 93 -6.72 10.74 -31.67
N LEU A 94 -6.19 10.73 -30.45
CA LEU A 94 -4.98 9.97 -30.10
C LEU A 94 -5.15 8.45 -30.24
N GLU A 95 -6.35 7.91 -30.02
CA GLU A 95 -6.64 6.49 -30.30
C GLU A 95 -6.40 6.10 -31.75
N LYS A 96 -6.53 7.04 -32.69
CA LYS A 96 -6.30 6.81 -34.11
C LYS A 96 -4.86 7.13 -34.50
N GLU A 97 -4.33 8.24 -34.01
CA GLU A 97 -3.00 8.75 -34.38
C GLU A 97 -1.86 7.97 -33.71
N GLU A 98 -2.05 7.53 -32.48
CA GLU A 98 -1.07 6.83 -31.65
C GLU A 98 -1.46 5.36 -31.42
N ALA A 99 -2.25 4.77 -32.32
CA ALA A 99 -2.64 3.36 -32.24
C ALA A 99 -1.40 2.46 -32.19
N GLY A 100 -1.34 1.56 -31.21
CA GLY A 100 -0.24 0.64 -30.98
C GLY A 100 1.01 1.27 -30.35
N LEU A 101 0.98 2.56 -29.97
CA LEU A 101 2.17 3.23 -29.41
C LEU A 101 2.70 2.56 -28.13
N ALA A 102 1.81 1.99 -27.31
CA ALA A 102 2.14 1.27 -26.09
C ALA A 102 2.62 -0.18 -26.32
N ASP A 103 2.51 -0.70 -27.55
CA ASP A 103 2.78 -2.11 -27.85
C ASP A 103 4.26 -2.34 -28.14
N ASN A 104 4.83 -3.40 -27.58
CA ASN A 104 6.26 -3.74 -27.68
C ASN A 104 7.17 -2.57 -27.25
N PRO A 105 7.05 -2.09 -26.00
CA PRO A 105 7.98 -1.11 -25.44
C PRO A 105 9.41 -1.67 -25.42
N SER A 106 10.41 -0.80 -25.60
CA SER A 106 11.81 -1.22 -25.53
C SER A 106 12.18 -1.58 -24.09
N LEU A 107 12.72 -2.78 -23.90
CA LEU A 107 13.31 -3.25 -22.65
C LEU A 107 14.80 -3.46 -22.92
N THR A 108 15.66 -2.73 -22.22
CA THR A 108 17.11 -2.94 -22.28
C THR A 108 17.57 -3.50 -20.94
N PRO A 109 17.94 -4.79 -20.85
CA PRO A 109 18.43 -5.36 -19.59
C PRO A 109 19.56 -4.53 -18.99
N VAL A 110 19.56 -4.38 -17.67
CA VAL A 110 20.71 -3.80 -16.96
C VAL A 110 21.87 -4.81 -17.05
N ASP A 111 23.10 -4.31 -17.21
CA ASP A 111 24.29 -5.15 -17.24
C ASP A 111 24.35 -6.00 -15.96
N PRO A 112 24.47 -7.35 -16.04
CA PRO A 112 24.56 -8.19 -14.85
C PRO A 112 25.77 -7.87 -13.95
N GLU A 113 26.81 -7.23 -14.49
CA GLU A 113 27.99 -6.80 -13.73
C GLU A 113 27.86 -5.36 -13.19
N ASP A 114 26.71 -4.70 -13.39
CA ASP A 114 26.43 -3.37 -12.84
C ASP A 114 26.43 -3.42 -11.30
N SER A 115 27.26 -2.57 -10.68
CA SER A 115 27.43 -2.56 -9.22
C SER A 115 26.16 -2.20 -8.46
N LEU A 116 25.33 -1.30 -9.00
CA LEU A 116 24.08 -0.89 -8.37
C LEU A 116 23.05 -2.01 -8.43
N LEU A 117 23.01 -2.74 -9.55
CA LEU A 117 22.19 -3.95 -9.67
C LEU A 117 22.62 -5.02 -8.67
N LEU A 118 23.91 -5.32 -8.59
CA LEU A 118 24.44 -6.34 -7.69
C LEU A 118 24.14 -6.01 -6.22
N GLU A 119 24.24 -4.73 -5.83
CA GLU A 119 23.85 -4.26 -4.50
C GLU A 119 22.34 -4.42 -4.27
N PHE A 120 21.52 -3.97 -5.22
CA PHE A 120 20.06 -4.05 -5.14
C PHE A 120 19.56 -5.50 -4.98
N LEU A 121 20.18 -6.47 -5.68
CA LEU A 121 19.84 -7.89 -5.58
C LEU A 121 20.18 -8.54 -4.22
N GLN A 122 20.94 -7.85 -3.36
CA GLN A 122 21.15 -8.28 -1.97
C GLN A 122 20.00 -7.89 -1.03
N VAL A 123 19.10 -6.99 -1.46
CA VAL A 123 17.96 -6.56 -0.64
C VAL A 123 16.99 -7.73 -0.44
N PRO A 124 16.72 -8.18 0.80
CA PRO A 124 15.87 -9.36 1.04
C PRO A 124 14.46 -9.23 0.45
N LEU A 125 13.91 -8.01 0.47
CA LEU A 125 12.57 -7.74 -0.04
C LEU A 125 12.43 -8.05 -1.53
N VAL A 126 13.50 -7.90 -2.32
CA VAL A 126 13.50 -8.25 -3.75
C VAL A 126 13.24 -9.74 -3.94
N ARG A 127 13.98 -10.58 -3.19
CA ARG A 127 13.88 -12.05 -3.28
C ARG A 127 12.53 -12.59 -2.83
N HIS A 128 11.88 -11.92 -1.87
CA HIS A 128 10.58 -12.35 -1.35
C HIS A 128 9.39 -11.82 -2.15
N SER A 129 9.52 -10.64 -2.78
CA SER A 129 8.38 -9.98 -3.43
C SER A 129 8.27 -10.27 -4.94
N PHE A 130 9.35 -10.74 -5.57
CA PHE A 130 9.41 -10.90 -7.04
C PHE A 130 9.87 -12.31 -7.45
N ASN A 131 9.30 -13.34 -6.82
CA ASN A 131 9.69 -14.75 -7.04
C ASN A 131 8.58 -15.63 -7.66
N THR A 132 7.44 -15.04 -8.02
CA THR A 132 6.27 -15.78 -8.55
C THR A 132 6.38 -16.08 -10.05
N VAL A 133 6.96 -15.16 -10.82
CA VAL A 133 7.08 -15.23 -12.29
C VAL A 133 8.48 -14.80 -12.73
N PRO A 134 8.92 -15.14 -13.95
CA PRO A 134 10.20 -14.66 -14.48
C PRO A 134 10.29 -13.14 -14.35
N THR A 135 11.39 -12.67 -13.76
CA THR A 135 11.59 -11.26 -13.42
C THR A 135 13.00 -10.83 -13.80
N GLU A 136 13.13 -9.65 -14.37
CA GLU A 136 14.42 -9.00 -14.67
C GLU A 136 14.43 -7.54 -14.22
N VAL A 137 15.61 -6.93 -14.19
CA VAL A 137 15.76 -5.46 -14.08
C VAL A 137 16.19 -4.93 -15.45
N ALA A 138 15.40 -4.01 -15.99
CA ALA A 138 15.64 -3.43 -17.30
C ALA A 138 15.39 -1.93 -17.29
N TYR A 139 16.09 -1.21 -18.17
CA TYR A 139 15.75 0.16 -18.54
C TYR A 139 14.50 0.14 -19.42
N VAL A 140 13.50 0.93 -19.01
CA VAL A 140 12.20 1.05 -19.69
C VAL A 140 11.96 2.49 -20.10
N ASP A 141 11.26 2.67 -21.23
CA ASP A 141 10.82 3.99 -21.70
C ASP A 141 9.54 4.41 -20.97
N LEU A 142 9.65 5.47 -20.17
CA LEU A 142 8.57 6.02 -19.37
C LEU A 142 7.36 6.44 -20.23
N ASP A 143 7.58 7.02 -21.41
CA ASP A 143 6.48 7.54 -22.23
C ASP A 143 5.62 6.43 -22.88
N ARG A 144 6.13 5.20 -22.90
CA ARG A 144 5.43 4.02 -23.44
C ARG A 144 4.83 3.12 -22.36
N MET A 145 4.98 3.47 -21.08
CA MET A 145 4.37 2.71 -19.99
C MET A 145 2.86 2.96 -19.92
N VAL A 146 2.09 1.88 -19.86
CA VAL A 146 0.65 1.91 -19.59
C VAL A 146 0.43 2.20 -18.10
N VAL A 147 -0.53 3.07 -17.78
CA VAL A 147 -0.87 3.42 -16.39
C VAL A 147 -2.32 3.10 -16.09
N TYR A 148 -2.59 2.59 -14.89
CA TYR A 148 -3.94 2.37 -14.39
C TYR A 148 -4.41 3.42 -13.39
N GLN A 149 -3.46 4.09 -12.72
CA GLN A 149 -3.77 5.13 -11.76
C GLN A 149 -4.29 6.35 -12.51
N HIS A 150 -5.39 6.94 -12.05
CA HIS A 150 -5.94 8.14 -12.70
C HIS A 150 -5.37 9.43 -12.12
N HIS A 151 -4.69 9.39 -10.97
CA HIS A 151 -4.27 10.59 -10.26
C HIS A 151 -2.84 10.49 -9.71
N ILE A 152 -2.21 11.65 -9.57
CA ILE A 152 -0.85 11.81 -9.03
C ILE A 152 -0.89 12.93 -7.99
N ASP A 153 -0.38 12.65 -6.79
CA ASP A 153 -0.14 13.67 -5.76
C ASP A 153 1.08 14.51 -6.17
N LEU A 154 0.81 15.71 -6.68
CA LEU A 154 1.84 16.64 -7.14
C LEU A 154 2.64 17.22 -5.98
N THR A 155 2.05 17.32 -4.78
CA THR A 155 2.78 17.75 -3.59
C THR A 155 3.85 16.72 -3.21
N HIS A 156 3.55 15.43 -3.31
CA HIS A 156 4.53 14.37 -3.12
C HIS A 156 5.60 14.36 -4.22
N VAL A 157 5.20 14.55 -5.48
CA VAL A 157 6.13 14.68 -6.61
C VAL A 157 7.13 15.81 -6.38
N GLU A 158 6.69 16.98 -5.94
CA GLU A 158 7.60 18.10 -5.66
C GLU A 158 8.59 17.78 -4.52
N GLN A 159 8.19 17.00 -3.52
CA GLN A 159 9.11 16.51 -2.48
C GLN A 159 10.16 15.55 -3.06
N LEU A 160 9.78 14.68 -4.00
CA LEU A 160 10.71 13.79 -4.70
C LEU A 160 11.69 14.59 -5.56
N LYS A 161 11.20 15.54 -6.36
CA LYS A 161 12.04 16.40 -7.21
C LYS A 161 13.04 17.22 -6.39
N ARG A 162 12.63 17.77 -5.25
CA ARG A 162 13.55 18.49 -4.34
C ARG A 162 14.69 17.63 -3.82
N LYS A 163 14.45 16.33 -3.60
CA LYS A 163 15.49 15.38 -3.17
C LYS A 163 16.42 14.99 -4.32
N LEU A 164 15.89 14.83 -5.52
CA LEU A 164 16.66 14.44 -6.71
C LEU A 164 17.45 15.61 -7.33
N GLY A 165 17.03 16.84 -7.09
CA GLY A 165 17.58 18.00 -7.78
C GLY A 165 17.11 18.10 -9.24
N PRO A 166 17.57 19.12 -9.97
CA PRO A 166 17.07 19.42 -11.32
C PRO A 166 17.64 18.53 -12.43
N SER A 167 18.73 17.81 -12.17
CA SER A 167 19.43 16.98 -13.15
C SER A 167 20.07 15.78 -12.44
N PRO A 168 19.27 14.79 -12.00
CA PRO A 168 19.79 13.63 -11.28
C PRO A 168 20.74 12.82 -12.16
N SER A 169 21.82 12.34 -11.55
CA SER A 169 22.75 11.38 -12.14
C SER A 169 22.12 10.01 -12.36
N GLU A 170 22.75 9.13 -13.14
CA GLU A 170 22.26 7.76 -13.37
C GLU A 170 22.13 6.97 -12.05
N GLU A 171 23.07 7.14 -11.13
CA GLU A 171 23.04 6.51 -9.79
C GLU A 171 21.85 7.02 -8.95
N GLU A 172 21.57 8.33 -9.00
CA GLU A 172 20.41 8.91 -8.32
C GLU A 172 19.09 8.46 -8.95
N VAL A 173 19.02 8.34 -10.28
CA VAL A 173 17.87 7.76 -10.98
C VAL A 173 17.67 6.30 -10.60
N PHE A 174 18.73 5.51 -10.55
CA PHE A 174 18.69 4.11 -10.16
C PHE A 174 18.20 3.97 -8.71
N SER A 175 18.83 4.68 -7.79
CA SER A 175 18.47 4.67 -6.36
C SER A 175 17.04 5.19 -6.11
N ALA A 176 16.57 6.13 -6.93
CA ALA A 176 15.19 6.60 -6.86
C ALA A 176 14.21 5.50 -7.27
N CYS A 177 14.50 4.73 -8.31
CA CYS A 177 13.62 3.68 -8.83
C CYS A 177 13.69 2.40 -8.01
N LEU A 178 14.90 1.99 -7.61
CA LEU A 178 15.20 0.70 -6.99
C LEU A 178 16.01 0.92 -5.70
N PRO A 179 15.41 1.54 -4.66
CA PRO A 179 16.13 1.89 -3.44
C PRO A 179 16.62 0.64 -2.67
N CYS A 180 17.89 0.62 -2.28
CA CYS A 180 18.45 -0.43 -1.41
C CYS A 180 17.97 -0.32 0.04
N ALA A 181 17.67 0.90 0.50
CA ALA A 181 17.18 1.17 1.85
C ALA A 181 15.65 1.38 1.87
N PRO A 182 14.92 0.76 2.80
CA PRO A 182 13.49 0.98 2.92
C PRO A 182 13.20 2.42 3.37
N SER A 183 12.29 3.09 2.66
CA SER A 183 11.68 4.32 3.17
C SER A 183 10.54 3.92 4.10
N LEU A 184 10.61 4.37 5.36
CA LEU A 184 9.54 4.16 6.34
C LEU A 184 8.85 5.49 6.63
N PRO A 185 7.72 5.80 5.97
CA PRO A 185 6.89 6.93 6.33
C PRO A 185 6.48 6.86 7.81
N PRO A 186 6.28 8.01 8.48
CA PRO A 186 5.91 8.02 9.89
C PRO A 186 4.54 7.34 10.09
N VAL A 187 4.48 6.38 11.02
CA VAL A 187 3.24 5.69 11.41
C VAL A 187 2.90 6.06 12.85
N LYS A 188 1.66 6.48 13.06
CA LYS A 188 1.07 6.57 14.40
C LYS A 188 0.08 5.42 14.54
N TRP A 189 0.09 4.72 15.67
CA TRP A 189 -0.88 3.66 15.91
C TRP A 189 -1.31 3.63 17.36
N THR A 190 -2.51 3.10 17.59
CA THR A 190 -3.11 3.01 18.91
C THR A 190 -4.03 1.82 19.01
N ARG A 191 -4.22 1.32 20.23
CA ARG A 191 -5.28 0.37 20.56
C ARG A 191 -6.53 1.16 20.88
N SER A 192 -7.52 1.09 20.00
CA SER A 192 -8.80 1.80 20.18
C SER A 192 -9.81 1.03 21.04
N HIS A 193 -9.73 -0.31 21.02
CA HIS A 193 -10.55 -1.22 21.82
C HIS A 193 -9.75 -2.49 22.14
N ARG A 194 -10.31 -3.40 22.96
CA ARG A 194 -9.62 -4.64 23.39
C ARG A 194 -9.05 -5.46 22.22
N ASP A 195 -9.74 -5.49 21.10
CA ASP A 195 -9.49 -6.33 19.93
C ASP A 195 -9.21 -5.51 18.66
N THR A 196 -9.13 -4.17 18.78
CA THR A 196 -9.05 -3.25 17.64
C THR A 196 -7.84 -2.33 17.74
N PHE A 197 -6.96 -2.43 16.74
CA PHE A 197 -5.78 -1.57 16.57
C PHE A 197 -5.94 -0.70 15.33
N VAL A 198 -5.58 0.58 15.43
CA VAL A 198 -5.67 1.55 14.34
C VAL A 198 -4.30 2.12 14.06
N PHE A 199 -3.88 2.05 12.80
CA PHE A 199 -2.64 2.61 12.26
C PHE A 199 -3.00 3.76 11.33
N MET A 200 -2.23 4.85 11.37
CA MET A 200 -2.39 6.05 10.56
C MET A 200 -1.03 6.48 9.99
N SER A 201 -0.99 6.77 8.69
CA SER A 201 0.21 7.25 7.99
C SER A 201 -0.18 8.29 6.94
N PRO A 202 0.69 9.29 6.66
CA PRO A 202 0.50 10.17 5.51
C PRO A 202 0.77 9.49 4.16
N SER A 203 1.38 8.29 4.15
CA SER A 203 1.58 7.51 2.93
C SER A 203 0.35 6.67 2.58
N ASP A 204 -0.03 6.70 1.31
CA ASP A 204 -1.13 5.94 0.72
C ASP A 204 -0.86 4.42 0.65
N ASP A 205 0.42 4.03 0.72
CA ASP A 205 0.93 2.66 0.62
C ASP A 205 0.80 1.83 1.92
N MET A 206 0.39 2.45 3.02
CA MET A 206 0.19 1.73 4.28
C MET A 206 -0.92 0.68 4.16
N ARG A 207 -0.60 -0.57 4.49
CA ARG A 207 -1.46 -1.74 4.28
C ARG A 207 -1.23 -2.82 5.32
N PHE A 208 -2.22 -3.72 5.43
CA PHE A 208 -2.05 -4.97 6.18
C PHE A 208 -1.17 -5.92 5.36
N LEU A 209 -0.13 -6.46 5.98
CA LEU A 209 0.84 -7.36 5.35
C LEU A 209 0.53 -8.84 5.60
N GLY A 210 -0.45 -9.13 6.46
CA GLY A 210 -0.89 -10.48 6.76
C GLY A 210 -0.74 -10.86 8.23
N ALA A 211 -1.29 -12.02 8.54
CA ALA A 211 -1.05 -12.70 9.81
C ALA A 211 0.09 -13.71 9.64
N MET A 212 0.95 -13.83 10.64
CA MET A 212 2.07 -14.78 10.62
C MET A 212 2.25 -15.44 11.99
N PRO A 213 2.59 -16.74 12.04
CA PRO A 213 3.04 -17.35 13.28
C PRO A 213 4.37 -16.70 13.69
N MET A 214 4.52 -16.47 14.98
CA MET A 214 5.76 -16.00 15.58
C MET A 214 6.10 -16.90 16.77
N GLU A 215 7.40 -17.08 16.98
CA GLU A 215 7.92 -17.76 18.15
C GLU A 215 8.19 -16.76 19.28
N ALA A 216 8.25 -17.26 20.51
CA ALA A 216 8.46 -16.40 21.68
C ALA A 216 9.77 -15.59 21.58
N GLU A 217 10.80 -16.17 20.97
CA GLU A 217 12.12 -15.54 20.78
C GLU A 217 12.09 -14.36 19.81
N ASN A 218 11.03 -14.22 19.00
CA ASN A 218 10.88 -13.07 18.10
C ASN A 218 10.42 -11.80 18.83
N ILE A 219 9.93 -11.92 20.07
CA ILE A 219 9.50 -10.78 20.88
C ILE A 219 10.63 -10.39 21.84
N LYS A 220 11.33 -9.31 21.50
CA LYS A 220 12.37 -8.74 22.37
C LYS A 220 11.76 -7.82 23.42
N ASP A 221 12.37 -7.80 24.59
CA ASP A 221 12.12 -6.80 25.65
C ASP A 221 10.67 -6.72 26.14
N TYR A 222 9.89 -7.78 25.96
CA TYR A 222 8.53 -7.88 26.45
C TYR A 222 8.33 -9.19 27.22
N PRO A 223 8.17 -9.14 28.55
CA PRO A 223 7.92 -10.35 29.32
C PRO A 223 6.53 -10.89 28.96
N PRO A 224 6.42 -12.16 28.51
CA PRO A 224 5.13 -12.71 28.15
C PRO A 224 4.22 -12.81 29.39
N PRO A 225 2.89 -12.69 29.22
CA PRO A 225 1.93 -12.76 30.33
C PRO A 225 1.80 -14.17 30.95
N GLY A 226 2.51 -15.17 30.43
CA GLY A 226 2.53 -16.55 30.88
C GLY A 226 3.42 -17.41 29.99
N ASN A 227 3.31 -18.73 30.13
CA ASN A 227 3.99 -19.67 29.24
C ASN A 227 3.30 -19.64 27.86
N LEU A 228 3.98 -19.09 26.86
CA LEU A 228 3.46 -19.00 25.51
C LEU A 228 3.48 -20.38 24.84
N ALA A 229 2.36 -20.77 24.25
CA ALA A 229 2.30 -21.92 23.33
C ALA A 229 2.53 -21.50 21.87
N GLY A 230 2.39 -20.21 21.56
CA GLY A 230 2.59 -19.62 20.24
C GLY A 230 2.13 -18.17 20.21
N VAL A 231 2.57 -17.43 19.20
CA VAL A 231 2.19 -16.03 18.99
C VAL A 231 1.66 -15.87 17.56
N ILE A 232 0.60 -15.07 17.41
CA ILE A 232 0.11 -14.64 16.10
C ILE A 232 0.47 -13.17 15.93
N GLY A 233 1.36 -12.87 14.98
CA GLY A 233 1.69 -11.52 14.56
C GLY A 233 0.71 -11.03 13.50
N LEU A 234 0.14 -9.83 13.69
CA LEU A 234 -0.68 -9.14 12.69
C LEU A 234 0.11 -7.95 12.15
N ALA A 235 0.73 -8.12 10.98
CA ALA A 235 1.68 -7.15 10.46
C ALA A 235 0.97 -6.03 9.67
N VAL A 236 1.29 -4.78 10.00
CA VAL A 236 0.89 -3.59 9.24
C VAL A 236 2.17 -2.83 8.87
N GLY A 237 2.27 -2.42 7.61
CA GLY A 237 3.45 -1.75 7.11
C GLY A 237 3.22 -1.21 5.70
N PHE A 238 4.27 -1.26 4.89
CA PHE A 238 4.33 -0.69 3.54
C PHE A 238 4.72 -1.78 2.54
N GLY A 239 4.33 -1.58 1.28
CA GLY A 239 4.75 -2.45 0.19
C GLY A 239 6.23 -2.23 -0.18
N SER A 240 6.72 -3.02 -1.12
CA SER A 240 8.02 -2.73 -1.74
C SER A 240 7.93 -1.43 -2.52
N ASN A 241 8.69 -0.43 -2.12
CA ASN A 241 8.76 0.84 -2.83
C ASN A 241 9.72 0.75 -4.02
N PHE A 242 9.61 -0.29 -4.86
CA PHE A 242 10.40 -0.42 -6.09
C PHE A 242 9.54 -0.04 -7.29
N LEU A 243 10.12 0.70 -8.24
CA LEU A 243 9.51 0.91 -9.53
C LEU A 243 9.42 -0.45 -10.22
N ASN A 244 8.20 -0.92 -10.43
CA ASN A 244 7.99 -2.21 -11.07
C ASN A 244 6.83 -2.15 -12.05
N ALA A 245 6.93 -3.01 -13.04
CA ALA A 245 5.99 -3.11 -14.13
C ALA A 245 5.72 -4.57 -14.49
N ILE A 246 4.54 -4.78 -15.05
CA ILE A 246 4.08 -6.07 -15.56
C ILE A 246 4.15 -6.01 -17.07
N TYR A 247 4.94 -6.92 -17.65
CA TYR A 247 4.96 -7.13 -19.10
C TYR A 247 4.04 -8.31 -19.46
N THR A 248 2.98 -8.03 -20.23
CA THR A 248 2.03 -9.04 -20.66
C THR A 248 1.32 -8.59 -21.93
N GLU A 249 0.97 -9.53 -22.81
CA GLU A 249 0.27 -9.26 -24.08
C GLU A 249 0.86 -8.05 -24.85
N ASN A 250 2.19 -8.02 -24.93
CA ASN A 250 2.99 -6.98 -25.60
C ASN A 250 2.96 -5.59 -24.96
N ARG A 251 2.43 -5.44 -23.74
CA ARG A 251 2.35 -4.14 -23.05
C ARG A 251 3.07 -4.17 -21.72
N LEU A 252 3.62 -3.01 -21.35
CA LEU A 252 4.27 -2.79 -20.07
C LEU A 252 3.39 -1.89 -19.21
N ILE A 253 2.75 -2.47 -18.20
CA ILE A 253 1.90 -1.75 -17.25
C ILE A 253 2.72 -1.36 -16.04
N LEU A 254 2.79 -0.07 -15.74
CA LEU A 254 3.38 0.45 -14.51
C LEU A 254 2.54 -0.03 -13.32
N ASN A 255 3.09 -0.95 -12.54
CA ASN A 255 2.39 -1.59 -11.43
C ASN A 255 2.60 -0.82 -10.11
N ASN A 256 3.83 -0.36 -9.86
CA ASN A 256 4.15 0.53 -8.74
C ASN A 256 5.14 1.62 -9.14
N GLY A 257 5.06 2.77 -8.48
CA GLY A 257 6.00 3.89 -8.63
C GLY A 257 5.52 5.03 -9.52
N SER A 258 4.21 5.18 -9.73
CA SER A 258 3.59 6.28 -10.52
C SER A 258 4.14 7.67 -10.20
N HIS A 259 4.27 8.02 -8.91
CA HIS A 259 4.80 9.32 -8.50
C HIS A 259 6.28 9.51 -8.86
N ARG A 260 7.09 8.44 -8.78
CA ARG A 260 8.51 8.49 -9.14
C ARG A 260 8.71 8.55 -10.63
N ALA A 261 7.98 7.73 -11.38
CA ALA A 261 7.95 7.78 -12.83
C ALA A 261 7.55 9.18 -13.31
N TYR A 262 6.49 9.76 -12.73
CA TYR A 262 6.09 11.14 -13.01
C TYR A 262 7.24 12.11 -12.69
N ALA A 263 7.81 12.07 -11.48
CA ALA A 263 8.85 13.01 -11.06
C ALA A 263 10.08 12.97 -11.97
N LEU A 264 10.56 11.78 -12.32
CA LEU A 264 11.71 11.58 -13.22
C LEU A 264 11.42 12.08 -14.64
N ARG A 265 10.24 11.76 -15.17
CA ARG A 265 9.78 12.25 -16.48
C ARG A 265 9.65 13.77 -16.53
N ASP A 266 9.16 14.38 -15.45
CA ASP A 266 9.06 15.84 -15.31
C ASP A 266 10.44 16.52 -15.25
N LEU A 267 11.45 15.82 -14.72
CA LEU A 267 12.86 16.23 -14.74
C LEU A 267 13.56 15.95 -16.08
N GLY A 268 12.84 15.45 -17.08
CA GLY A 268 13.37 15.16 -18.42
C GLY A 268 14.02 13.78 -18.58
N VAL A 269 13.97 12.93 -17.54
CA VAL A 269 14.45 11.54 -17.62
C VAL A 269 13.39 10.69 -18.30
N THR A 270 13.70 10.11 -19.45
CA THR A 270 12.75 9.29 -20.23
C THR A 270 12.98 7.79 -20.09
N ARG A 271 14.20 7.37 -19.71
CA ARG A 271 14.54 5.97 -19.46
C ARG A 271 14.96 5.75 -18.03
N VAL A 272 14.40 4.73 -17.38
CA VAL A 272 14.63 4.45 -15.96
C VAL A 272 14.78 2.95 -15.71
N PRO A 273 15.56 2.51 -14.72
CA PRO A 273 15.62 1.10 -14.35
C PRO A 273 14.34 0.70 -13.62
N CYS A 274 13.80 -0.46 -13.96
CA CYS A 274 12.52 -0.96 -13.46
C CYS A 274 12.62 -2.49 -13.28
N ILE A 275 11.98 -3.02 -12.24
CA ILE A 275 11.73 -4.45 -12.16
C ILE A 275 10.61 -4.79 -13.15
N VAL A 276 10.84 -5.75 -14.03
CA VAL A 276 9.87 -6.20 -15.03
C VAL A 276 9.49 -7.64 -14.75
N GLN A 277 8.21 -7.85 -14.41
CA GLN A 277 7.64 -9.18 -14.23
C GLN A 277 6.97 -9.64 -15.52
N HIS A 278 7.41 -10.77 -16.06
CA HIS A 278 6.92 -11.33 -17.32
C HIS A 278 5.77 -12.28 -17.03
N ILE A 279 4.56 -11.87 -17.42
CA ILE A 279 3.34 -12.63 -17.19
C ILE A 279 2.91 -13.34 -18.47
N SER A 280 2.80 -14.66 -18.37
CA SER A 280 2.48 -15.57 -19.47
C SER A 280 0.99 -15.86 -19.60
N SER A 281 0.21 -15.63 -18.54
CA SER A 281 -1.22 -15.95 -18.50
C SER A 281 -2.06 -14.93 -17.74
N ARG A 282 -3.38 -14.93 -17.99
CA ARG A 282 -4.34 -14.12 -17.24
C ARG A 282 -4.49 -14.55 -15.78
N ASP A 283 -4.23 -15.81 -15.47
CA ASP A 283 -4.26 -16.31 -14.11
C ASP A 283 -3.10 -15.72 -13.28
N GLU A 284 -1.90 -15.67 -13.85
CA GLU A 284 -0.76 -14.97 -13.26
C GLU A 284 -1.03 -13.47 -13.12
N LEU A 285 -1.67 -12.84 -14.11
CA LEU A 285 -2.09 -11.44 -14.04
C LEU A 285 -3.02 -11.18 -12.85
N ASN A 286 -3.98 -12.09 -12.59
CA ASN A 286 -4.91 -11.98 -11.48
C ASN A 286 -4.25 -12.09 -10.10
N VAL A 287 -3.07 -12.72 -10.03
CA VAL A 287 -2.30 -12.84 -8.79
C VAL A 287 -1.45 -11.59 -8.54
N LEU A 288 -0.88 -10.99 -9.58
CA LEU A 288 0.17 -9.97 -9.45
C LEU A 288 -0.28 -8.53 -9.72
N ALA A 289 -1.27 -8.32 -10.58
CA ALA A 289 -1.72 -6.99 -10.94
C ALA A 289 -2.66 -6.39 -9.89
N CYS A 290 -2.72 -5.06 -9.86
CA CYS A 290 -3.69 -4.36 -9.02
C CYS A 290 -5.14 -4.63 -9.48
N THR A 291 -6.09 -4.45 -8.57
CA THR A 291 -7.52 -4.73 -8.83
C THR A 291 -8.08 -3.95 -10.02
N ALA A 292 -7.62 -2.72 -10.25
CA ALA A 292 -8.06 -1.93 -11.39
C ALA A 292 -7.75 -2.62 -12.72
N VAL A 293 -6.58 -3.25 -12.84
CA VAL A 293 -6.16 -3.99 -14.04
C VAL A 293 -6.89 -5.32 -14.15
N THR A 294 -7.05 -6.06 -13.05
CA THR A 294 -7.73 -7.37 -13.05
C THR A 294 -9.23 -7.26 -13.31
N ASP A 295 -9.87 -6.17 -12.85
CA ASP A 295 -11.31 -5.94 -13.05
C ASP A 295 -11.64 -5.51 -14.48
N SER A 296 -10.68 -4.93 -15.21
CA SER A 296 -10.88 -4.42 -16.57
C SER A 296 -9.65 -4.62 -17.47
N PRO A 297 -9.19 -5.86 -17.65
CA PRO A 297 -7.93 -6.15 -18.31
C PRO A 297 -7.84 -5.62 -19.75
N ASN A 298 -8.92 -5.79 -20.52
CA ASN A 298 -8.94 -5.41 -21.93
C ASN A 298 -8.84 -3.90 -22.13
N PHE A 299 -9.29 -3.10 -21.14
CA PHE A 299 -9.14 -1.65 -21.17
C PHE A 299 -7.66 -1.23 -21.18
N PHE A 300 -6.79 -1.99 -20.51
CA PHE A 300 -5.36 -1.70 -20.46
C PHE A 300 -4.57 -2.43 -21.56
N LEU A 301 -5.04 -3.62 -21.97
CA LEU A 301 -4.26 -4.53 -22.81
C LEU A 301 -4.69 -4.59 -24.27
N GLN A 302 -5.95 -4.24 -24.59
CA GLN A 302 -6.50 -4.38 -25.93
C GLN A 302 -6.94 -3.07 -26.56
N GLU A 303 -7.19 -2.02 -25.77
CA GLU A 303 -7.50 -0.69 -26.31
C GLU A 303 -6.41 -0.22 -27.27
N PRO A 304 -6.72 0.33 -28.47
CA PRO A 304 -5.71 0.70 -29.48
C PRO A 304 -4.61 1.60 -28.94
N ARG A 305 -4.94 2.44 -27.96
CA ARG A 305 -4.00 3.34 -27.29
C ARG A 305 -4.46 3.51 -25.84
N PRO A 306 -3.90 2.80 -24.85
CA PRO A 306 -4.35 2.89 -23.47
C PRO A 306 -3.96 4.23 -22.82
N MET A 307 -4.31 4.42 -21.53
CA MET A 307 -3.68 5.48 -20.73
C MET A 307 -2.19 5.19 -20.60
N MET A 308 -1.36 6.17 -20.94
CA MET A 308 0.10 6.06 -20.82
C MET A 308 0.62 7.11 -19.84
N LEU A 309 1.79 6.87 -19.25
CA LEU A 309 2.41 7.84 -18.33
C LEU A 309 2.56 9.22 -18.99
N LYS A 310 2.82 9.26 -20.30
CA LYS A 310 2.96 10.53 -21.04
C LYS A 310 1.71 11.41 -21.00
N ASP A 311 0.54 10.82 -20.79
CA ASP A 311 -0.74 11.54 -20.72
C ASP A 311 -0.81 12.46 -19.51
N TYR A 312 -0.09 12.13 -18.43
CA TYR A 312 -0.02 12.99 -17.26
C TYR A 312 0.59 14.36 -17.56
N PHE A 313 1.25 14.53 -18.70
CA PHE A 313 1.92 15.78 -19.06
C PHE A 313 1.21 16.53 -20.19
N ASP A 314 0.16 15.96 -20.79
CA ASP A 314 -0.67 16.70 -21.74
C ASP A 314 -1.72 17.52 -20.96
N PRO A 315 -1.64 18.87 -20.97
CA PRO A 315 -2.61 19.71 -20.26
C PRO A 315 -4.05 19.53 -20.75
N ARG A 316 -4.26 18.96 -21.94
CA ARG A 316 -5.59 18.66 -22.50
C ARG A 316 -6.20 17.36 -21.94
N LEU A 317 -5.38 16.49 -21.35
CA LEU A 317 -5.77 15.19 -20.82
C LEU A 317 -5.77 15.13 -19.29
N ARG A 318 -5.52 16.25 -18.62
CA ARG A 318 -5.40 16.30 -17.16
C ARG A 318 -6.11 17.49 -16.56
N LYS A 319 -6.52 17.33 -15.30
CA LYS A 319 -6.93 18.43 -14.42
C LYS A 319 -6.09 18.46 -13.17
N VAL A 320 -5.51 19.62 -12.86
CA VAL A 320 -4.87 19.88 -11.57
C VAL A 320 -5.88 20.58 -10.65
N MET A 321 -5.95 20.14 -9.40
CA MET A 321 -6.85 20.71 -8.39
C MET A 321 -6.25 20.59 -6.99
N SER A 322 -6.59 21.56 -6.13
CA SER A 322 -6.33 21.44 -4.70
C SER A 322 -7.33 20.49 -4.06
N VAL A 323 -6.83 19.50 -3.32
CA VAL A 323 -7.62 18.50 -2.62
C VAL A 323 -7.34 18.51 -1.13
N HIS A 324 -8.29 17.99 -0.35
CA HIS A 324 -8.11 17.76 1.07
C HIS A 324 -7.02 16.71 1.30
N ARG A 325 -6.06 17.03 2.17
CA ARG A 325 -5.06 16.05 2.57
C ARG A 325 -5.73 14.94 3.41
N ARG A 326 -5.38 13.68 3.11
CA ARG A 326 -5.90 12.51 3.82
C ARG A 326 -4.75 11.70 4.40
N LEU A 327 -4.99 11.11 5.57
CA LEU A 327 -4.14 10.05 6.11
C LEU A 327 -4.72 8.70 5.70
N ARG A 328 -3.85 7.75 5.35
CA ARG A 328 -4.25 6.36 5.21
C ARG A 328 -4.47 5.79 6.60
N GLN A 329 -5.60 5.13 6.81
CA GLN A 329 -5.92 4.39 8.03
C GLN A 329 -6.01 2.90 7.72
N VAL A 330 -5.33 2.07 8.52
CA VAL A 330 -5.49 0.62 8.53
C VAL A 330 -6.01 0.23 9.90
N THR A 331 -7.15 -0.46 9.93
CA THR A 331 -7.77 -0.94 11.17
C THR A 331 -7.73 -2.45 11.18
N VAL A 332 -7.04 -3.00 12.19
CA VAL A 332 -6.91 -4.45 12.41
C VAL A 332 -7.83 -4.84 13.54
N LYS A 333 -8.72 -5.79 13.27
CA LYS A 333 -9.62 -6.41 14.24
C LYS A 333 -9.39 -7.91 14.24
N PHE A 334 -9.39 -8.53 15.41
CA PHE A 334 -9.30 -9.99 15.54
C PHE A 334 -10.35 -10.51 16.51
N ASP A 335 -10.73 -11.77 16.34
CA ASP A 335 -11.68 -12.46 17.22
C ASP A 335 -11.05 -13.74 17.76
N VAL A 336 -11.48 -14.18 18.93
CA VAL A 336 -10.96 -15.37 19.61
C VAL A 336 -12.10 -16.22 20.14
N ASP A 337 -12.32 -17.35 19.49
CA ASP A 337 -13.27 -18.37 19.92
C ASP A 337 -12.57 -19.49 20.70
N ILE A 338 -13.17 -19.89 21.83
CA ILE A 338 -12.67 -20.97 22.67
C ILE A 338 -13.74 -22.07 22.72
N THR A 339 -13.41 -23.23 22.15
CA THR A 339 -14.27 -24.42 22.16
C THR A 339 -13.47 -25.66 22.55
N PHE A 340 -14.13 -26.63 23.19
CA PHE A 340 -13.53 -27.93 23.46
C PHE A 340 -13.82 -28.89 22.31
N ALA A 341 -12.78 -29.54 21.78
CA ALA A 341 -12.92 -30.65 20.84
C ALA A 341 -12.76 -31.98 21.57
N PRO A 342 -13.50 -33.04 21.20
CA PRO A 342 -13.26 -34.38 21.74
C PRO A 342 -11.86 -34.85 21.37
N ALA A 343 -11.18 -35.51 22.31
CA ALA A 343 -9.91 -36.19 22.04
C ALA A 343 -10.18 -37.37 21.09
N LEU A 344 -9.40 -37.47 20.00
CA LEU A 344 -9.40 -38.61 19.09
C LEU A 344 -8.57 -39.76 19.65
#